data_AF-A0A1B6KRN7-F1
#
_entry.id   AF-A0A1B6KRN7-F1
#
_cell.length_a   1.000
_cell.length_b   1.000
_cell.length_c   1.000
_cell.angle_alpha   90.00
_cell.angle_beta   90.00
_cell.angle_gamma   90.00
#
_symmetry.space_group_name_H-M   'P 1'
#
loop_
_entity.id
_entity.type
_entity.pdbx_description
1 polymer ?
#
loop_
_entity_poly.entity_id
_entity_poly.type
_entity_poly.pdbx_seq_one_letter_code
_entity_poly.pdbx_strand_id
1 'polypeptide(L)'
;WGYIRQVRSCDKILEIMLSVVVILGAIPACIVANHLPNIGPCKPVKTDVNFNLTEYIKNHDGYHYYAAIPMAKLYEGIDQLWLRNIEIGNNTYETTVTAKYKDCTRGLEIFAKKLAIYIGGGVAKTIGENDSSYNYVYFIKYGKEYVIYYTCNPHGDDKSQDYVSVLSSCKLEKRELYEIEKIKRKNGLIGRTRFLHI
;
A
#
# COMPACT_ATOMS: atom_id res chain seq x y z
N TRP A 1 -10.96 -13.09 -26.69
CA TRP A 1 -10.70 -13.93 -25.51
C TRP A 1 -9.19 -14.00 -25.33
N GLY A 2 -8.71 -13.58 -24.16
CA GLY A 2 -7.41 -12.91 -23.96
C GLY A 2 -6.15 -13.70 -24.34
N TYR A 3 -5.17 -12.97 -24.87
CA TYR A 3 -3.82 -13.45 -25.15
C TYR A 3 -2.97 -13.39 -23.87
N ILE A 4 -2.60 -14.56 -23.35
CA ILE A 4 -1.47 -14.72 -22.44
C ILE A 4 -0.23 -14.92 -23.31
N ARG A 5 0.74 -14.00 -23.29
CA ARG A 5 2.04 -14.21 -23.94
C ARG A 5 3.03 -14.75 -22.91
N GLN A 6 3.32 -16.04 -23.04
CA GLN A 6 4.35 -16.81 -22.34
C GLN A 6 5.74 -16.17 -22.48
N VAL A 7 6.50 -16.16 -21.38
CA VAL A 7 7.97 -16.24 -21.40
C VAL A 7 8.36 -17.52 -20.64
N ARG A 8 8.81 -18.55 -21.38
CA ARG A 8 9.43 -19.80 -20.91
C ARG A 8 10.87 -19.51 -20.43
N SER A 9 11.56 -20.29 -19.59
CA SER A 9 11.31 -21.44 -18.71
C SER A 9 12.59 -21.59 -17.87
N CYS A 10 12.45 -21.88 -16.58
CA CYS A 10 13.35 -22.76 -15.84
C CYS A 10 12.52 -23.33 -14.68
N ASP A 11 11.82 -24.42 -15.00
CA ASP A 11 10.99 -25.20 -14.10
C ASP A 11 11.85 -25.88 -13.03
N LYS A 12 11.82 -25.36 -11.79
CA LYS A 12 11.97 -26.10 -10.51
C LYS A 12 11.89 -25.20 -9.26
N ILE A 13 10.98 -24.23 -9.21
CA ILE A 13 10.53 -23.60 -7.94
C ILE A 13 9.05 -23.27 -8.10
N LEU A 14 8.21 -24.29 -8.25
CA LEU A 14 6.75 -24.15 -8.37
C LEU A 14 6.00 -24.55 -7.09
N GLU A 15 6.72 -24.73 -5.97
CA GLU A 15 6.12 -25.10 -4.67
C GLU A 15 6.63 -24.30 -3.45
N ILE A 16 7.33 -23.17 -3.65
CA ILE A 16 7.76 -22.33 -2.53
C ILE A 16 7.26 -20.90 -2.71
N MET A 17 6.14 -20.65 -2.03
CA MET A 17 5.59 -19.35 -1.61
C MET A 17 5.06 -18.42 -2.71
N LEU A 18 3.78 -18.65 -3.00
CA LEU A 18 2.84 -17.64 -3.47
C LEU A 18 2.95 -16.31 -2.68
N SER A 19 3.07 -15.23 -3.44
CA SER A 19 2.31 -13.99 -3.24
C SER A 19 2.72 -13.08 -2.07
N VAL A 20 3.85 -12.43 -2.27
CA VAL A 20 4.26 -11.19 -1.60
C VAL A 20 3.44 -10.03 -2.18
N VAL A 21 2.31 -9.67 -1.56
CA VAL A 21 1.39 -8.64 -2.06
C VAL A 21 1.33 -7.49 -1.07
N VAL A 22 1.27 -6.24 -1.52
CA VAL A 22 0.99 -5.06 -0.70
C VAL A 22 0.07 -4.15 -1.49
N ILE A 23 -0.95 -3.58 -0.82
CA ILE A 23 -1.37 -2.15 -0.88
C ILE A 23 -2.89 -2.02 -0.67
N LEU A 24 -3.28 -1.10 0.21
CA LEU A 24 -4.68 -0.80 0.61
C LEU A 24 -5.48 -1.99 1.15
N GLY A 25 -4.82 -3.00 1.75
CA GLY A 25 -5.48 -4.21 2.25
C GLY A 25 -5.50 -5.39 1.27
N ALA A 26 -4.72 -5.32 0.19
CA ALA A 26 -4.59 -6.42 -0.76
C ALA A 26 -3.75 -7.61 -0.25
N ILE A 27 -3.18 -7.54 0.95
CA ILE A 27 -2.39 -8.63 1.53
C ILE A 27 -3.29 -9.43 2.46
N PRO A 28 -3.25 -10.77 2.39
CA PRO A 28 -3.64 -11.54 3.55
C PRO A 28 -2.77 -11.05 4.71
N ALA A 29 -3.41 -10.46 5.72
CA ALA A 29 -2.76 -9.94 6.92
C ALA A 29 -1.66 -10.89 7.44
N CYS A 30 -1.92 -12.20 7.34
CA CYS A 30 -1.05 -13.30 7.73
C CYS A 30 0.36 -13.31 7.10
N ILE A 31 0.54 -12.79 5.87
CA ILE A 31 1.84 -12.85 5.17
C ILE A 31 2.77 -11.71 5.62
N VAL A 32 2.21 -10.51 5.82
CA VAL A 32 2.97 -9.39 6.40
C VAL A 32 3.23 -9.60 7.88
N ALA A 33 2.37 -10.39 8.54
CA ALA A 33 2.44 -10.64 9.98
C ALA A 33 3.72 -11.23 10.51
N ASN A 34 4.42 -12.00 9.69
CA ASN A 34 5.69 -12.58 10.10
C ASN A 34 6.89 -11.63 9.86
N HIS A 35 6.67 -10.48 9.21
CA HIS A 35 7.75 -9.59 8.78
C HIS A 35 7.67 -8.17 9.36
N LEU A 36 6.55 -7.79 10.00
CA LEU A 36 6.41 -6.53 10.73
C LEU A 36 6.27 -6.80 12.24
N PRO A 37 6.85 -5.93 13.10
CA PRO A 37 6.72 -6.09 14.54
C PRO A 37 5.27 -5.92 15.00
N ASN A 38 4.83 -6.73 15.97
CA ASN A 38 3.57 -6.49 16.66
C ASN A 38 3.67 -5.19 17.48
N ILE A 39 2.72 -4.28 17.30
CA ILE A 39 2.70 -2.96 17.96
C ILE A 39 1.69 -2.86 19.11
N GLY A 40 1.00 -3.96 19.45
CA GLY A 40 -0.17 -3.95 20.32
C GLY A 40 -1.46 -3.64 19.53
N PRO A 41 -2.53 -3.15 20.17
CA PRO A 41 -3.78 -2.81 19.46
C PRO A 41 -3.60 -1.60 18.53
N CYS A 42 -4.39 -1.55 17.46
CA CYS A 42 -4.40 -0.43 16.52
C CYS A 42 -4.71 0.88 17.24
N LYS A 43 -3.76 1.82 17.23
CA LYS A 43 -3.96 3.16 17.78
C LYS A 43 -4.47 4.10 16.67
N PRO A 44 -5.64 4.75 16.85
CA PRO A 44 -6.09 5.76 15.91
C PRO A 44 -5.08 6.91 15.83
N VAL A 45 -4.85 7.41 14.62
CA VAL A 45 -4.07 8.62 14.36
C VAL A 45 -4.97 9.73 13.87
N LYS A 46 -4.54 10.99 14.02
CA LYS A 46 -5.30 12.13 13.50
C LYS A 46 -5.32 12.08 11.97
N THR A 47 -6.53 12.06 11.41
CA THR A 47 -6.76 12.01 9.97
C THR A 47 -7.17 13.36 9.40
N ASP A 48 -6.97 13.49 8.10
CA ASP A 48 -7.56 14.54 7.28
C ASP A 48 -9.01 14.14 6.93
N VAL A 49 -9.96 14.71 7.65
CA VAL A 49 -11.39 14.37 7.52
C VAL A 49 -11.99 14.77 6.18
N ASN A 50 -11.31 15.66 5.43
CA ASN A 50 -11.76 16.13 4.12
C ASN A 50 -11.24 15.26 2.97
N PHE A 51 -10.50 14.19 3.26
CA PHE A 51 -9.97 13.32 2.22
C PHE A 51 -11.09 12.57 1.47
N ASN A 52 -11.11 12.73 0.15
CA ASN A 52 -12.00 12.02 -0.76
C ASN A 52 -11.18 11.09 -1.68
N LEU A 53 -11.18 9.79 -1.37
CA LEU A 53 -10.43 8.79 -2.15
C LEU A 53 -10.92 8.71 -3.59
N THR A 54 -12.23 8.76 -3.82
CA THR A 54 -12.83 8.63 -5.15
C THR A 54 -12.38 9.79 -6.04
N GLU A 55 -12.44 11.01 -5.51
CA GLU A 55 -11.93 12.19 -6.22
C GLU A 55 -10.42 12.10 -6.46
N TYR A 56 -9.66 11.65 -5.46
CA TYR A 56 -8.22 11.47 -5.60
C TYR A 56 -7.84 10.47 -6.70
N ILE A 57 -8.51 9.32 -6.76
CA ILE A 57 -8.32 8.30 -7.79
C ILE A 57 -8.68 8.88 -9.16
N LYS A 58 -9.82 9.58 -9.28
CA LYS A 58 -10.26 10.18 -10.56
C LYS A 58 -9.29 11.24 -11.08
N ASN A 59 -8.76 12.10 -10.20
CA ASN A 59 -7.83 13.16 -10.58
C ASN A 59 -6.47 12.66 -11.07
N HIS A 60 -6.17 11.37 -10.91
CA HIS A 60 -4.90 10.75 -11.27
C HIS A 60 -5.06 9.54 -12.20
N ASP A 61 -6.20 9.42 -12.89
CA ASP A 61 -6.53 8.29 -13.77
C ASP A 61 -6.39 6.91 -13.09
N GLY A 62 -6.54 6.90 -11.77
CA GLY A 62 -6.36 5.77 -10.88
C GLY A 62 -4.91 5.35 -10.63
N TYR A 63 -3.91 5.98 -11.24
CA TYR A 63 -2.50 5.63 -11.06
C TYR A 63 -1.83 6.43 -9.95
N HIS A 64 -1.10 5.72 -9.08
CA HIS A 64 -0.33 6.35 -8.01
C HIS A 64 1.01 5.66 -7.80
N TYR A 65 2.08 6.44 -7.68
CA TYR A 65 3.42 5.93 -7.41
C TYR A 65 3.72 5.97 -5.92
N TYR A 66 4.48 4.99 -5.45
CA TYR A 66 4.99 5.01 -4.09
C TYR A 66 6.22 5.89 -4.02
N ALA A 67 6.09 7.01 -3.31
CA ALA A 67 7.24 7.82 -2.94
C ALA A 67 7.97 7.23 -1.74
N ALA A 68 7.24 6.65 -0.78
CA ALA A 68 7.80 5.94 0.36
C ALA A 68 7.03 4.65 0.65
N ILE A 69 7.77 3.59 0.98
CA ILE A 69 7.25 2.27 1.32
C ILE A 69 7.74 1.81 2.68
N PRO A 70 7.09 0.84 3.32
CA PRO A 70 7.49 0.35 4.63
C PRO A 70 8.90 -0.29 4.60
N MET A 71 9.63 -0.20 5.72
CA MET A 71 10.91 -0.88 5.88
C MET A 71 10.71 -2.35 6.28
N ALA A 72 10.30 -3.18 5.33
CA ALA A 72 10.18 -4.63 5.51
C ALA A 72 11.04 -5.40 4.50
N LYS A 73 11.53 -6.58 4.88
CA LYS A 73 12.30 -7.49 3.99
C LYS A 73 11.59 -7.76 2.67
N LEU A 74 10.26 -7.82 2.72
CA LEU A 74 9.37 -7.96 1.57
C LEU A 74 9.64 -6.97 0.43
N TYR A 75 10.04 -5.74 0.77
CA TYR A 75 10.30 -4.69 -0.21
C TYR A 75 11.77 -4.56 -0.59
N GLU A 76 12.62 -5.46 -0.11
CA GLU A 76 14.04 -5.43 -0.43
C GLU A 76 14.25 -5.65 -1.92
N GLY A 77 15.11 -4.84 -2.53
CA GLY A 77 15.35 -4.88 -3.96
C GLY A 77 14.30 -4.20 -4.83
N ILE A 78 13.16 -3.72 -4.30
CA ILE A 78 12.20 -2.93 -5.09
C ILE A 78 12.78 -1.54 -5.39
N ASP A 79 12.77 -1.19 -6.68
CA ASP A 79 13.17 0.10 -7.24
C ASP A 79 11.96 1.03 -7.41
N GLN A 80 10.92 0.53 -8.09
CA GLN A 80 9.67 1.25 -8.35
C GLN A 80 8.50 0.42 -7.87
N LEU A 81 7.51 1.08 -7.27
CA LEU A 81 6.24 0.49 -6.90
C LEU A 81 5.15 1.50 -7.27
N TRP A 82 4.13 1.03 -7.96
CA TRP A 82 2.95 1.83 -8.26
C TRP A 82 1.70 0.98 -8.14
N LEU A 83 0.58 1.65 -7.93
CA LEU A 83 -0.72 1.02 -7.93
C LEU A 83 -1.61 1.67 -8.97
N ARG A 84 -2.62 0.92 -9.40
CA ARG A 84 -3.75 1.39 -10.15
C ARG A 84 -5.03 0.98 -9.43
N ASN A 85 -5.93 1.92 -9.17
CA ASN A 85 -7.27 1.65 -8.66
C ASN A 85 -8.31 1.92 -9.74
N ILE A 86 -9.26 1.00 -9.91
CA ILE A 86 -10.42 1.16 -10.77
C ILE A 86 -11.66 0.93 -9.92
N GLU A 87 -12.57 1.90 -9.87
CA GLU A 87 -13.87 1.71 -9.23
C GLU A 87 -14.72 0.78 -10.12
N ILE A 88 -15.16 -0.35 -9.56
CA ILE A 88 -15.95 -1.37 -10.27
C ILE A 88 -17.40 -1.48 -9.74
N GLY A 89 -17.76 -0.66 -8.74
CA GLY A 89 -19.14 -0.49 -8.24
C GLY A 89 -19.25 -0.51 -6.71
N ASN A 90 -20.24 0.20 -6.14
CA ASN A 90 -20.58 0.21 -4.71
C ASN A 90 -19.37 0.26 -3.76
N ASN A 91 -18.46 1.23 -3.95
CA ASN A 91 -17.22 1.37 -3.18
C ASN A 91 -16.26 0.16 -3.27
N THR A 92 -16.40 -0.66 -4.30
CA THR A 92 -15.50 -1.76 -4.61
C THR A 92 -14.52 -1.29 -5.68
N TYR A 93 -13.25 -1.58 -5.46
CA TYR A 93 -12.16 -1.21 -6.34
C TYR A 93 -11.39 -2.45 -6.75
N GLU A 94 -11.05 -2.53 -8.04
CA GLU A 94 -9.98 -3.41 -8.50
C GLU A 94 -8.66 -2.66 -8.35
N THR A 95 -7.79 -3.18 -7.48
CA THR A 95 -6.48 -2.62 -7.22
C THR A 95 -5.42 -3.51 -7.86
N THR A 96 -4.69 -2.95 -8.82
CA THR A 96 -3.49 -3.55 -9.38
C THR A 96 -2.27 -2.89 -8.76
N VAL A 97 -1.27 -3.67 -8.38
CA VAL A 97 0.01 -3.19 -7.84
C VAL A 97 1.09 -3.78 -8.71
N THR A 98 2.02 -2.93 -9.15
CA THR A 98 3.14 -3.35 -9.96
C THR A 98 4.44 -2.95 -9.30
N ALA A 99 5.31 -3.94 -9.10
CA ALA A 99 6.65 -3.76 -8.56
C ALA A 99 7.69 -3.99 -9.66
N LYS A 100 8.69 -3.10 -9.71
CA LYS A 100 9.89 -3.25 -10.50
C LYS A 100 11.08 -3.36 -9.56
N TYR A 101 11.86 -4.43 -9.74
CA TYR A 101 13.04 -4.69 -8.93
C TYR A 101 14.29 -4.04 -9.55
N LYS A 102 15.26 -3.71 -8.69
CA LYS A 102 16.61 -3.25 -9.07
C LYS A 102 17.38 -4.34 -9.82
N ASP A 103 17.14 -5.59 -9.44
CA ASP A 103 17.67 -6.75 -10.11
C ASP A 103 16.84 -7.02 -11.37
N CYS A 104 17.46 -6.80 -12.53
CA CYS A 104 16.84 -7.01 -13.83
C CYS A 104 16.41 -8.46 -14.09
N THR A 105 16.85 -9.42 -13.26
CA THR A 105 16.46 -10.84 -13.39
C THR A 105 15.07 -11.15 -12.85
N ARG A 106 14.55 -10.36 -11.90
CA ARG A 106 13.26 -10.61 -11.24
C ARG A 106 12.05 -10.08 -12.01
N GLY A 107 12.29 -9.31 -13.09
CA GLY A 107 11.22 -8.79 -13.95
C GLY A 107 10.24 -7.85 -13.25
N LEU A 108 9.08 -7.65 -13.87
CA LEU A 108 7.94 -6.92 -13.31
C LEU A 108 7.00 -7.92 -12.61
N GLU A 109 6.68 -7.66 -11.34
CA GLU A 109 5.67 -8.42 -10.61
C GLU A 109 4.36 -7.61 -10.56
N ILE A 110 3.25 -8.24 -10.92
CA ILE A 110 1.91 -7.62 -10.96
C ILE A 110 0.99 -8.40 -10.04
N PHE A 111 0.30 -7.68 -9.16
CA PHE A 111 -0.67 -8.23 -8.21
C PHE A 111 -2.00 -7.52 -8.41
N ALA A 112 -3.10 -8.26 -8.52
CA ALA A 112 -4.43 -7.70 -8.62
C ALA A 112 -5.33 -8.28 -7.52
N LYS A 113 -6.08 -7.42 -6.82
CA LYS A 113 -7.09 -7.82 -5.84
C LYS A 113 -8.28 -6.88 -5.91
N LYS A 114 -9.47 -7.43 -5.65
CA LYS A 114 -10.66 -6.62 -5.45
C LYS A 114 -10.81 -6.30 -3.97
N LEU A 115 -11.10 -5.03 -3.69
CA LEU A 115 -11.19 -4.48 -2.35
C LEU A 115 -12.51 -3.72 -2.21
N ALA A 116 -13.31 -4.07 -1.21
CA ALA A 116 -14.39 -3.20 -0.74
C ALA A 116 -13.80 -2.16 0.22
N ILE A 117 -14.02 -0.88 -0.04
CA ILE A 117 -13.44 0.23 0.71
C ILE A 117 -14.55 1.10 1.31
N TYR A 118 -14.67 1.13 2.63
CA TYR A 118 -15.65 1.97 3.33
C TYR A 118 -14.95 3.15 3.98
N ILE A 119 -15.33 4.38 3.63
CA ILE A 119 -14.63 5.60 4.08
C ILE A 119 -15.54 6.46 4.95
N GLY A 120 -15.01 6.90 6.10
CA GLY A 120 -15.65 7.89 6.96
C GLY A 120 -14.62 8.60 7.84
N GLY A 121 -14.70 9.93 7.94
CA GLY A 121 -13.83 10.72 8.83
C GLY A 121 -12.34 10.59 8.54
N GLY A 122 -11.94 10.46 7.26
CA GLY A 122 -10.54 10.27 6.87
C GLY A 122 -9.96 8.88 7.22
N VAL A 123 -10.81 7.92 7.57
CA VAL A 123 -10.44 6.51 7.78
C VAL A 123 -11.15 5.65 6.75
N ALA A 124 -10.41 4.76 6.09
CA ALA A 124 -10.94 3.69 5.26
C ALA A 124 -10.84 2.35 5.98
N LYS A 125 -11.90 1.54 5.90
CA LYS A 125 -11.86 0.11 6.19
C LYS A 125 -11.83 -0.64 4.86
N THR A 126 -10.79 -1.44 4.65
CA THR A 126 -10.61 -2.19 3.40
C THR A 126 -10.76 -3.68 3.65
N ILE A 127 -11.55 -4.36 2.83
CA ILE A 127 -11.85 -5.79 2.94
C ILE A 127 -11.55 -6.45 1.60
N GLY A 128 -10.77 -7.52 1.61
CA GLY A 128 -10.48 -8.30 0.42
C GLY A 128 -11.64 -9.20 -0.01
N GLU A 129 -11.86 -9.32 -1.32
CA GLU A 129 -12.74 -10.36 -1.86
C GLU A 129 -12.16 -11.74 -1.45
N ASN A 130 -12.90 -12.51 -0.64
CA ASN A 130 -12.50 -13.78 -0.01
C ASN A 130 -11.51 -13.71 1.17
N ASP A 131 -11.36 -12.53 1.78
CA ASP A 131 -10.50 -12.34 2.94
C ASP A 131 -11.34 -11.94 4.15
N SER A 132 -11.25 -12.69 5.25
CA SER A 132 -11.89 -12.32 6.51
C SER A 132 -11.12 -11.22 7.26
N SER A 133 -9.87 -10.95 6.84
CA SER A 133 -9.08 -9.85 7.38
C SER A 133 -9.49 -8.51 6.77
N TYR A 134 -9.47 -7.48 7.61
CA TYR A 134 -9.72 -6.11 7.21
C TYR A 134 -8.56 -5.24 7.66
N ASN A 135 -8.35 -4.12 6.97
CA ASN A 135 -7.34 -3.14 7.36
C ASN A 135 -8.02 -1.81 7.63
N TYR A 136 -7.48 -1.06 8.60
CA TYR A 136 -7.78 0.35 8.75
C TYR A 136 -6.70 1.17 8.06
N VAL A 137 -7.10 2.08 7.19
CA VAL A 137 -6.22 3.02 6.50
C VAL A 137 -6.61 4.42 6.94
N TYR A 138 -5.70 5.08 7.65
CA TYR A 138 -5.87 6.43 8.18
C TYR A 138 -5.15 7.40 7.25
N PHE A 139 -5.91 8.26 6.57
CA PHE A 139 -5.35 9.29 5.69
C PHE A 139 -4.91 10.47 6.54
N ILE A 140 -3.60 10.59 6.78
CA ILE A 140 -3.03 11.58 7.71
C ILE A 140 -2.98 12.97 7.07
N LYS A 141 -2.60 13.03 5.79
CA LYS A 141 -2.57 14.26 5.03
C LYS A 141 -2.86 14.00 3.57
N TYR A 142 -3.68 14.88 3.01
CA TYR A 142 -3.94 14.99 1.60
C TYR A 142 -3.35 16.28 1.03
N GLY A 143 -2.66 16.17 -0.09
CA GLY A 143 -2.23 17.30 -0.91
C GLY A 143 -2.46 16.98 -2.39
N LYS A 144 -2.35 18.00 -3.25
CA LYS A 144 -2.51 17.83 -4.70
C LYS A 144 -1.54 16.78 -5.28
N GLU A 145 -0.33 16.71 -4.73
CA GLU A 145 0.77 15.92 -5.31
C GLU A 145 1.09 14.64 -4.52
N TYR A 146 0.67 14.54 -3.25
CA TYR A 146 0.94 13.37 -2.43
C TYR A 146 -0.11 13.11 -1.35
N VAL A 147 -0.14 11.86 -0.89
CA VAL A 147 -0.98 11.38 0.21
C VAL A 147 -0.11 10.62 1.20
N ILE A 148 -0.22 10.98 2.47
CA ILE A 148 0.38 10.23 3.56
C ILE A 148 -0.72 9.44 4.23
N TYR A 149 -0.57 8.11 4.28
CA TYR A 149 -1.50 7.27 5.02
C TYR A 149 -0.76 6.26 5.90
N TYR A 150 -1.44 5.92 6.98
CA TYR A 150 -1.03 4.90 7.94
C TYR A 150 -2.02 3.74 7.85
N THR A 151 -1.51 2.54 7.63
CA THR A 151 -2.33 1.33 7.66
C THR A 151 -2.10 0.62 8.99
N CYS A 152 -3.18 0.16 9.62
CA CYS A 152 -3.13 -0.75 10.74
C CYS A 152 -3.99 -1.98 10.44
N ASN A 153 -3.41 -3.16 10.64
CA ASN A 153 -4.06 -4.44 10.44
C ASN A 153 -4.22 -5.16 11.79
N PRO A 154 -5.44 -5.29 12.32
CA PRO A 154 -5.70 -6.02 13.55
C PRO A 154 -5.64 -7.54 13.33
N HIS A 155 -4.98 -8.23 14.25
CA HIS A 155 -4.83 -9.68 14.34
C HIS A 155 -5.34 -10.18 15.70
N GLY A 156 -6.66 -10.28 15.84
CA GLY A 156 -7.29 -10.45 17.15
C GLY A 156 -7.26 -9.16 17.97
N ASP A 157 -7.50 -9.27 19.28
CA ASP A 157 -7.78 -8.09 20.11
C ASP A 157 -6.51 -7.29 20.50
N ASP A 158 -5.37 -7.98 20.67
CA ASP A 158 -4.15 -7.38 21.24
C ASP A 158 -2.96 -7.30 20.28
N LYS A 159 -3.10 -7.84 19.07
CA LYS A 159 -2.01 -7.83 18.09
C LYS A 159 -2.41 -7.02 16.89
N SER A 160 -1.55 -6.13 16.46
CA SER A 160 -1.70 -5.48 15.17
C SER A 160 -0.34 -5.26 14.55
N GLN A 161 -0.34 -5.04 13.25
CA GLN A 161 0.80 -4.47 12.56
C GLN A 161 0.38 -3.15 11.96
N ASP A 162 1.36 -2.28 11.83
CA ASP A 162 1.18 -1.07 11.09
C ASP A 162 2.26 -0.86 10.06
N TYR A 163 1.96 0.03 9.14
CA TYR A 163 2.94 0.61 8.28
C TYR A 163 2.48 1.98 7.78
N VAL A 164 3.43 2.76 7.31
CA VAL A 164 3.16 4.06 6.69
C VAL A 164 3.59 3.98 5.24
N SER A 165 2.84 4.66 4.39
CA SER A 165 3.15 4.78 2.99
C SER A 165 2.89 6.21 2.53
N VAL A 166 3.63 6.60 1.50
CA VAL A 166 3.40 7.87 0.81
C VAL A 166 3.17 7.57 -0.65
N LEU A 167 2.00 7.96 -1.14
CA LEU A 167 1.69 7.98 -2.56
C LEU A 167 1.98 9.35 -3.11
N SER A 168 2.48 9.41 -4.33
CA SER A 168 2.62 10.64 -5.09
C SER A 168 2.30 10.40 -6.56
N SER A 169 1.82 11.44 -7.22
CA SER A 169 1.65 11.46 -8.68
C SER A 169 2.93 11.83 -9.42
N CYS A 170 3.94 12.35 -8.72
CA CYS A 170 5.19 12.82 -9.31
C CYS A 170 6.39 12.52 -8.39
N LYS A 171 7.58 12.94 -8.84
CA LYS A 171 8.78 12.90 -7.99
C LYS A 171 8.67 14.01 -6.94
N LEU A 172 8.83 13.65 -5.68
CA LEU A 172 8.78 14.61 -4.57
C LEU A 172 10.03 15.48 -4.49
N GLU A 173 9.84 16.76 -4.22
CA GLU A 173 10.90 17.71 -3.94
C GLU A 173 11.40 17.60 -2.49
N LYS A 174 12.61 18.10 -2.23
CA LYS A 174 13.21 18.12 -0.87
C LYS A 174 12.31 18.76 0.19
N ARG A 175 11.56 19.81 -0.19
CA ARG A 175 10.63 20.49 0.72
C ARG A 175 9.48 19.57 1.13
N GLU A 176 8.95 18.79 0.19
CA GLU A 176 7.85 17.86 0.44
C GLU A 176 8.32 16.68 1.29
N LEU A 177 9.51 16.14 0.99
CA LEU A 177 10.15 15.11 1.82
C LEU A 177 10.32 15.57 3.28
N TYR A 178 10.76 16.82 3.48
CA TYR A 178 10.88 17.41 4.81
C TYR A 178 9.53 17.53 5.53
N GLU A 179 8.48 17.99 4.83
CA GLU A 179 7.13 18.08 5.40
C GLU A 179 6.54 16.71 5.74
N ILE A 180 6.77 15.69 4.91
CA ILE A 180 6.38 14.31 5.17
C ILE A 180 7.05 13.80 6.46
N GLU A 181 8.35 13.98 6.61
CA GLU A 181 9.08 13.57 7.82
C GLU A 181 8.61 14.31 9.07
N LYS A 182 8.30 15.61 8.96
CA LYS A 182 7.71 16.41 10.05
C LYS A 182 6.35 15.87 10.48
N ILE A 183 5.49 15.48 9.53
CA ILE A 183 4.18 14.91 9.81
C ILE A 183 4.31 13.52 10.46
N LYS A 184 5.21 12.67 9.94
CA LYS A 184 5.51 11.37 10.55
C LYS A 184 5.99 11.53 11.98
N ARG A 185 6.88 12.50 12.26
CA ARG A 185 7.36 12.83 13.61
C ARG A 185 6.22 13.18 14.56
N LYS A 186 5.34 14.10 14.14
CA LYS A 186 4.20 14.55 14.95
C LYS A 186 3.25 13.41 15.33
N ASN A 187 3.17 12.37 14.49
CA ASN A 187 2.30 11.22 14.72
C ASN A 187 3.03 9.99 15.30
N GLY A 188 4.32 10.09 15.65
CA GLY A 188 5.09 8.94 16.20
C GLY A 188 5.41 7.84 15.18
N LEU A 189 5.52 8.20 13.90
CA LEU A 189 5.65 7.27 12.76
C LEU A 189 7.04 7.30 12.08
N ILE A 190 8.06 7.87 12.74
CA ILE A 190 9.43 7.92 12.21
C ILE A 190 10.04 6.51 12.11
N GLY A 191 10.91 6.30 11.14
CA GLY A 191 11.71 5.07 11.01
C GLY A 191 10.93 3.86 10.46
N ARG A 192 9.67 4.05 10.08
CA ARG A 192 8.81 2.97 9.57
C ARG A 192 8.83 2.81 8.04
N THR A 193 9.44 3.75 7.31
CA THR A 193 9.43 3.79 5.84
C THR A 193 10.78 4.17 5.25
N ARG A 194 11.04 3.71 4.01
CA ARG A 194 12.12 4.16 3.14
C ARG A 194 11.54 4.83 1.88
N PHE A 195 12.23 5.85 1.36
CA PHE A 195 11.85 6.48 0.09
C PHE A 195 12.32 5.63 -1.10
N LEU A 196 11.50 5.52 -2.15
CA LEU A 196 11.83 4.81 -3.39
C LEU A 196 12.51 5.71 -4.43
N HIS A 197 12.17 7.00 -4.44
CA HIS A 197 12.76 7.98 -5.34
C HIS A 197 13.05 9.30 -4.62
N ILE A 198 14.34 9.62 -4.49
CA ILE A 198 14.87 10.96 -4.16
C ILE A 198 15.49 11.56 -5.41
#